data_AF-A0AB39CY67-F1
#
_entry.id   AF-A0AB39CY67-F1
#
_cell.length_a   1.000
_cell.length_b   1.000
_cell.length_c   1.000
_cell.angle_alpha   90.00
_cell.angle_beta   90.00
_cell.angle_gamma   90.00
#
_symmetry.space_group_name_H-M   'P 1'
#
loop_
_entity.id
_entity.type
_entity.pdbx_description
1 polymer ?
#
loop_
_entity_poly.entity_id
_entity_poly.type
_entity_poly.pdbx_seq_one_letter_code
_entity_poly.pdbx_strand_id
1 'polypeptide(L)' 'MAHDHERFKQDLSELDAGFIRVLEDLIDALIANGSLRLTDLPPQALEKLAERKRTRQRLQGALNLISDDDAIL' A
#
# COMPACT_ATOMS: atom_id res chain seq x y z
N MET A 1 19.89 -20.85 -14.73
CA MET A 1 20.00 -20.99 -13.25
C MET A 1 20.00 -19.64 -12.54
N ALA A 2 21.01 -18.77 -12.65
CA ALA A 2 21.00 -17.47 -11.95
C ALA A 2 19.92 -16.49 -12.45
N HIS A 3 19.72 -16.42 -13.78
CA HIS A 3 18.68 -15.58 -14.39
C HIS A 3 17.25 -15.99 -14.00
N ASP A 4 17.01 -17.28 -13.79
CA ASP A 4 15.68 -17.78 -13.41
C ASP A 4 15.30 -17.32 -11.99
N HIS A 5 16.26 -17.35 -11.05
CA HIS A 5 16.04 -16.87 -9.68
C HIS A 5 15.73 -15.37 -9.63
N GLU A 6 16.35 -14.56 -10.49
CA GLU A 6 16.08 -13.13 -10.54
C GLU A 6 14.68 -12.85 -11.08
N ARG A 7 14.25 -13.60 -12.10
CA ARG A 7 12.88 -13.55 -12.62
C ARG A 7 11.84 -13.93 -11.57
N PHE A 8 12.05 -15.04 -10.86
CA PHE A 8 11.14 -15.45 -9.78
C PHE A 8 11.03 -14.41 -8.66
N LYS A 9 12.13 -13.72 -8.31
CA LYS A 9 12.10 -12.64 -7.31
C LYS A 9 11.33 -11.42 -7.80
N GLN A 10 11.47 -11.06 -9.07
CA GLN A 10 10.72 -9.96 -9.69
C GLN A 10 9.23 -10.29 -9.72
N ASP A 11 8.86 -11.47 -10.22
CA ASP A 11 7.47 -11.92 -10.27
C ASP A 11 6.82 -11.94 -8.88
N LEU A 12 7.56 -12.42 -7.86
CA LEU A 12 7.09 -12.41 -6.48
C LEU A 12 6.91 -10.98 -5.95
N SER A 13 7.87 -10.10 -6.21
CA SER A 13 7.80 -8.69 -5.76
C SER A 13 6.62 -7.94 -6.38
N GLU A 14 6.29 -8.23 -7.64
CA GLU A 14 5.12 -7.66 -8.33
C GLU A 14 3.81 -8.18 -7.74
N LEU A 15 3.72 -9.48 -7.48
CA LEU A 15 2.56 -10.09 -6.82
C LEU A 15 2.37 -9.52 -5.41
N ASP A 16 3.46 -9.40 -4.64
CA ASP A 16 3.46 -8.82 -3.31
C ASP A 16 3.00 -7.34 -3.35
N ALA A 17 3.43 -6.56 -4.34
CA ALA A 17 3.03 -5.17 -4.50
C ALA A 17 1.52 -5.00 -4.78
N GLY A 18 0.90 -5.94 -5.48
CA GLY A 18 -0.55 -5.99 -5.66
C GLY A 18 -1.27 -6.44 -4.39
N PHE A 19 -0.79 -7.55 -3.81
CA PHE A 19 -1.40 -8.17 -2.64
C PHE A 19 -1.42 -7.25 -1.42
N ILE A 20 -0.34 -6.52 -1.20
CA ILE A 20 -0.22 -5.58 -0.09
C ILE A 20 -1.34 -4.53 -0.21
N ARG A 21 -1.72 -4.03 -1.41
CA ARG A 21 -2.83 -3.04 -1.57
C ARG A 21 -4.17 -3.61 -1.13
N VAL A 22 -4.48 -4.82 -1.57
CA VAL A 22 -5.68 -5.55 -1.15
C VAL A 22 -5.71 -5.75 0.36
N LEU A 23 -4.57 -6.07 0.98
CA LEU A 23 -4.46 -6.21 2.43
C LEU A 23 -4.77 -4.89 3.17
N GLU A 24 -4.31 -3.75 2.64
CA GLU A 24 -4.60 -2.45 3.23
C GLU A 24 -6.10 -2.12 3.16
N ASP A 25 -6.72 -2.33 1.99
CA ASP A 25 -8.15 -2.09 1.79
C ASP A 25 -9.01 -3.02 2.67
N LEU A 26 -8.59 -4.29 2.83
CA LEU A 26 -9.24 -5.23 3.72
C LEU A 26 -9.15 -4.78 5.18
N ILE A 27 -7.97 -4.34 5.64
CA ILE A 27 -7.80 -3.83 6.99
C ILE A 27 -8.68 -2.59 7.21
N ASP A 28 -8.75 -1.69 6.24
CA ASP A 28 -9.61 -0.51 6.31
C ASP A 28 -11.10 -0.88 6.34
N ALA A 29 -11.53 -1.87 5.56
CA ALA A 29 -12.90 -2.38 5.58
C ALA A 29 -13.26 -3.02 6.94
N LEU A 30 -12.33 -3.79 7.52
CA LEU A 30 -12.51 -4.42 8.84
C LEU A 30 -12.48 -3.42 9.99
N ILE A 31 -11.74 -2.31 9.85
CA ILE A 31 -11.79 -1.22 10.82
C ILE A 31 -13.12 -0.47 10.68
N ALA A 32 -13.55 -0.17 9.45
CA ALA A 32 -14.78 0.57 9.18
C ALA A 32 -16.04 -0.18 9.64
N ASN A 33 -16.06 -1.52 9.52
CA ASN A 33 -17.17 -2.34 10.01
C ASN A 33 -17.11 -2.63 11.52
N GLY A 34 -16.05 -2.18 12.21
CA GLY A 34 -15.86 -2.38 13.65
C GLY A 34 -15.37 -3.77 14.06
N SER A 35 -15.06 -4.66 13.12
CA SER A 35 -14.59 -6.03 13.38
C SER A 35 -13.11 -6.09 13.78
N LEU A 36 -12.32 -5.07 13.43
CA LEU A 36 -10.90 -4.98 13.77
C LEU A 36 -10.63 -3.62 14.43
N ARG A 37 -10.00 -3.62 15.61
CA ARG A 37 -9.52 -2.39 16.24
C ARG A 37 -8.02 -2.29 16.05
N LEU A 38 -7.49 -1.07 15.89
CA LEU A 38 -6.05 -0.86 15.77
C LEU A 38 -5.27 -1.41 16.98
N THR A 39 -5.87 -1.36 18.17
CA THR A 39 -5.28 -1.91 19.40
C THR A 39 -5.08 -3.43 19.39
N ASP A 40 -5.74 -4.13 18.46
CA ASP A 40 -5.67 -5.58 18.35
C ASP A 40 -4.49 -6.03 17.47
N LEU A 41 -3.82 -5.08 16.80
CA LEU A 41 -2.66 -5.33 15.96
C LEU A 41 -1.36 -5.18 16.75
N PRO A 42 -0.33 -6.01 16.47
CA PRO A 42 0.97 -5.86 17.11
C PRO A 42 1.61 -4.51 16.72
N PRO A 43 2.46 -3.91 17.57
CA PRO A 43 3.07 -2.60 17.32
C PRO A 43 3.77 -2.49 15.97
N GLN A 44 4.44 -3.57 15.54
CA GLN A 44 5.14 -3.65 14.26
C GLN A 44 4.19 -3.58 13.06
N ALA A 45 2.97 -4.14 13.18
CA ALA A 45 1.96 -4.07 12.12
C ALA A 45 1.37 -2.66 12.04
N LEU A 46 1.14 -2.01 13.19
CA LEU A 46 0.68 -0.63 13.24
C LEU A 46 1.67 0.34 12.58
N GLU A 47 2.96 0.19 12.87
CA GLU A 47 4.03 0.99 12.27
C GLU A 47 4.05 0.82 10.74
N LYS A 48 4.05 -0.44 10.26
CA LYS A 48 4.03 -0.75 8.83
C LYS A 48 2.78 -0.19 8.14
N LEU A 49 1.61 -0.31 8.74
CA LEU A 49 0.37 0.26 8.20
C LEU A 49 0.42 1.78 8.13
N ALA A 50 0.94 2.44 9.16
CA ALA A 50 1.07 3.89 9.20
C ALA A 50 2.07 4.40 8.15
N GLU A 51 3.24 3.78 8.04
CA GLU A 51 4.27 4.12 7.04
C GLU A 51 3.71 3.99 5.62
N ARG A 52 2.96 2.91 5.39
CA ARG A 52 2.41 2.63 4.08
C ARG A 52 1.29 3.57 3.68
N LYS A 53 0.35 3.85 4.60
CA LYS A 53 -0.70 4.87 4.39
C LYS A 53 -0.10 6.24 4.10
N ARG A 54 0.95 6.66 4.84
CA ARG A 54 1.65 7.93 4.59
C ARG A 54 2.29 7.96 3.20
N THR A 55 2.98 6.88 2.82
CA THR A 55 3.61 6.76 1.50
C THR A 55 2.59 6.85 0.38
N ARG A 56 1.45 6.17 0.52
CA ARG A 56 0.34 6.24 -0.44
C ARG A 56 -0.27 7.64 -0.51
N GLN A 57 -0.53 8.28 0.63
CA GLN A 57 -1.05 9.65 0.67
C GLN A 57 -0.10 10.64 0.00
N ARG A 58 1.22 10.50 0.19
CA ARG A 58 2.23 11.32 -0.50
C ARG A 58 2.21 11.11 -2.00
N LEU A 59 2.08 9.86 -2.46
CA LEU A 59 1.96 9.56 -3.88
C LEU A 59 0.67 10.14 -4.48
N GLN A 60 -0.47 9.97 -3.80
CA GLN A 60 -1.74 10.55 -4.24
C GLN A 60 -1.69 12.08 -4.25
N GLY A 61 -1.12 12.71 -3.22
CA GLY A 61 -0.93 14.16 -3.16
C GLY A 61 -0.03 14.68 -4.27
N ALA A 62 1.09 13.99 -4.56
CA ALA A 62 1.96 14.33 -5.68
C ALA A 62 1.26 14.20 -7.04
N LEU A 63 0.45 13.15 -7.22
CA LEU A 63 -0.37 12.98 -8.43
C LEU A 63 -1.46 14.05 -8.56
N ASN A 64 -2.05 14.48 -7.44
CA ASN A 64 -3.04 15.55 -7.43
C ASN A 64 -2.43 16.91 -7.81
N LEU A 65 -1.22 17.23 -7.30
CA LEU A 65 -0.49 18.43 -7.71
C LEU A 65 -0.19 18.46 -9.21
N ILE A 66 0.18 17.31 -9.79
CA ILE A 66 0.41 17.21 -11.25
C ILE A 66 -0.91 17.38 -12.03
N SER A 67 -2.03 16.87 -11.49
CA SER A 67 -3.34 16.94 -12.16
C SER A 67 -3.94 18.35 -12.16
N ASP A 68 -3.67 19.16 -11.15
CA ASP A 68 -4.14 20.56 -11.08
C ASP A 68 -3.38 21.50 -12.05
N ASP A 69 -2.14 21.16 -12.44
CA ASP A 69 -1.34 21.95 -13.39
C ASP A 69 -1.71 21.68 -14.87
N ASP A 70 -2.36 20.56 -15.18
CA ASP A 70 -2.81 20.20 -16.54
C ASP A 70 -4.25 20.71 -16.86
N ALA A 71 -4.90 21.39 -15.93
CA ALA A 71 -6.25 21.96 -16.11
C ALA A 71 -6.27 23.42 -16.61
N ILE A 72 -5.13 23.96 -17.02
CA ILE A 72 -5.03 25.30 -17.64
C ILE A 72 -4.62 25.15 -19.11
N LEU A 73 -5.59 24.85 -19.99
CA LEU A 73 -5.55 25.28 -21.39
C LEU A 73 -6.95 25.36 -22.03
#